data_AF-A0A849R1W6-F1
#
_entry.id   AF-A0A849R1W6-F1
#
_cell.length_a   1.000
_cell.length_b   1.000
_cell.length_c   1.000
_cell.angle_alpha   90.00
_cell.angle_beta   90.00
_cell.angle_gamma   90.00
#
_symmetry.space_group_name_H-M   'P 1'
#
loop_
_entity.id
_entity.type
_entity.pdbx_description
1 polymer ?
#
loop_
_entity_poly.entity_id
_entity_poly.type
_entity_poly.pdbx_seq_one_letter_code
_entity_poly.pdbx_strand_id
1 'polypeptide(L)'
;MERFSDYLETANVVFFLKKFSFSFKQQEKAQRKIYSADVGLSNAVGFRFSKNHGRIMENIVAVELKRRQSFNPQMEIYYWKDYQQREVDFVVKDGLNVKQLIQVCYDITDIQTKEREVRSLIRAVGEFKLKKGMIITEDHEGEEVVKGFKIVYVPLWKWLLVN
;
A
#
# COMPACT_ATOMS: atom_id res chain seq x y z
N MET A 1 -14.53 8.78 20.29
CA MET A 1 -13.99 7.66 19.49
C MET A 1 -12.53 7.89 19.09
N GLU A 2 -12.09 9.13 18.77
CA GLU A 2 -10.67 9.44 18.46
C GLU A 2 -9.70 9.05 19.58
N ARG A 3 -10.08 9.27 20.84
CA ARG A 3 -9.19 9.11 22.00
C ARG A 3 -8.54 7.73 22.16
N PHE A 4 -9.18 6.63 21.73
CA PHE A 4 -8.64 5.27 21.94
C PHE A 4 -7.64 4.85 20.86
N SER A 5 -7.91 5.26 19.61
CA SER A 5 -7.04 4.99 18.45
C SER A 5 -5.66 5.62 18.62
N ASP A 6 -5.60 6.83 19.17
CA ASP A 6 -4.34 7.55 19.40
C ASP A 6 -3.48 6.87 20.48
N TYR A 7 -4.10 6.28 21.52
CA TYR A 7 -3.38 5.49 22.52
C TYR A 7 -2.79 4.20 21.93
N LEU A 8 -3.49 3.54 21.01
CA LEU A 8 -2.96 2.35 20.32
C LEU A 8 -1.79 2.69 19.38
N GLU A 9 -1.82 3.85 18.73
CA GLU A 9 -0.68 4.35 17.95
C GLU A 9 0.50 4.71 18.87
N THR A 10 0.24 5.38 19.99
CA THR A 10 1.28 5.73 20.98
C THR A 10 1.94 4.48 21.58
N ALA A 11 1.17 3.41 21.77
CA ALA A 11 1.67 2.13 22.24
C ALA A 11 2.40 1.31 21.16
N ASN A 12 2.57 1.85 19.93
CA ASN A 12 3.12 1.16 18.76
C ASN A 12 2.41 -0.17 18.43
N VAL A 13 1.11 -0.29 18.73
CA VAL A 13 0.31 -1.48 18.40
C VAL A 13 -0.20 -1.40 16.96
N VAL A 14 -0.51 -0.18 16.53
CA VAL A 14 -0.99 0.16 15.18
C VAL A 14 -0.30 1.43 14.68
N PHE A 15 -0.34 1.66 13.37
CA PHE A 15 0.03 2.93 12.78
C PHE A 15 -0.95 3.29 11.66
N PHE A 16 -1.08 4.58 11.41
CA PHE A 16 -2.01 5.09 10.41
C PHE A 16 -1.30 5.55 9.13
N LEU A 17 -1.90 5.27 7.99
CA LEU A 17 -1.56 5.89 6.70
C LEU A 17 -2.62 6.93 6.33
N LYS A 18 -2.16 8.15 6.07
CA LYS A 18 -3.00 9.21 5.53
C LYS A 18 -3.24 8.98 4.03
N LYS A 19 -4.35 9.50 3.53
CA LYS A 19 -4.60 9.58 2.08
C LYS A 19 -3.64 10.60 1.47
N PHE A 20 -3.05 10.27 0.34
CA PHE A 20 -2.33 11.25 -0.47
C PHE A 20 -3.32 12.28 -1.03
N SER A 21 -3.02 13.56 -0.81
CA SER A 21 -3.70 14.67 -1.49
C SER A 21 -2.75 15.85 -1.58
N PHE A 22 -2.82 16.59 -2.68
CA PHE A 22 -2.14 17.89 -2.79
C PHE A 22 -2.75 18.96 -1.87
N SER A 23 -3.98 18.73 -1.38
CA SER A 23 -4.65 19.62 -0.43
C SER A 23 -4.57 19.06 0.98
N PHE A 24 -3.85 19.76 1.87
CA PHE A 24 -3.76 19.40 3.29
C PHE A 24 -5.13 19.25 3.96
N LYS A 25 -6.08 20.14 3.63
CA LYS A 25 -7.46 20.09 4.16
C LYS A 25 -8.20 18.81 3.72
N GLN A 26 -7.96 18.33 2.51
CA GLN A 26 -8.56 17.08 2.04
C GLN A 26 -7.89 15.87 2.69
N GLN A 27 -6.58 15.93 2.90
CA GLN A 27 -5.81 14.88 3.57
C GLN A 27 -6.27 14.66 5.01
N GLU A 28 -6.49 15.73 5.79
CA GLU A 28 -6.95 15.61 7.18
C GLU A 28 -8.40 15.12 7.30
N LYS A 29 -9.26 15.42 6.33
CA LYS A 29 -10.65 14.94 6.31
C LYS A 29 -10.79 13.48 5.84
N ALA A 30 -9.77 12.95 5.16
CA ALA A 30 -9.83 11.60 4.61
C ALA A 30 -9.69 10.55 5.72
N GLN A 31 -10.43 9.46 5.59
CA GLN A 31 -10.29 8.31 6.47
C GLN A 31 -8.86 7.77 6.39
N ARG A 32 -8.21 7.53 7.53
CA ARG A 32 -6.87 6.93 7.56
C ARG A 32 -6.97 5.41 7.41
N LYS A 33 -6.05 4.80 6.66
CA LYS A 33 -5.84 3.34 6.74
C LYS A 33 -5.12 3.02 8.05
N ILE A 34 -5.49 1.91 8.68
CA ILE A 34 -4.89 1.43 9.92
C ILE A 34 -4.20 0.09 9.63
N TYR A 35 -2.97 -0.03 10.10
CA TYR A 35 -2.20 -1.27 10.03
C TYR A 35 -1.67 -1.59 11.42
N SER A 36 -1.47 -2.86 11.70
CA SER A 36 -0.81 -3.27 12.93
C SER A 36 0.70 -3.29 12.77
N ALA A 37 1.40 -2.83 13.79
CA ALA A 37 2.86 -2.93 13.84
C ALA A 37 3.33 -4.39 13.98
N ASP A 38 2.51 -5.25 14.59
CA ASP A 38 2.75 -6.69 14.73
C ASP A 38 1.64 -7.47 14.02
N VAL A 39 1.99 -8.02 12.84
CA VAL A 39 1.10 -8.85 12.03
C VAL A 39 0.63 -10.10 12.80
N GLY A 40 1.50 -10.66 13.64
CA GLY A 40 1.20 -11.82 14.49
C GLY A 40 0.14 -11.49 15.54
N LEU A 41 0.23 -10.32 16.17
CA LEU A 41 -0.77 -9.82 17.12
C LEU A 41 -2.13 -9.61 16.45
N SER A 42 -2.15 -9.06 15.24
CA SER A 42 -3.39 -8.89 14.46
C SER A 42 -4.04 -10.21 14.08
N ASN A 43 -3.25 -11.23 13.76
CA ASN A 43 -3.76 -12.57 13.46
C ASN A 43 -4.22 -13.32 14.72
N ALA A 44 -3.63 -13.02 15.88
CA ALA A 44 -4.00 -13.60 17.16
C ALA A 44 -5.32 -13.03 17.70
N VAL A 45 -5.53 -11.71 17.56
CA VAL A 45 -6.67 -10.99 18.15
C VAL A 45 -7.80 -10.73 17.15
N GLY A 46 -7.51 -10.71 15.85
CA GLY A 46 -8.49 -10.44 14.79
C GLY A 46 -9.38 -11.64 14.45
N PHE A 47 -10.60 -11.36 13.97
CA PHE A 47 -11.52 -12.39 13.46
C PHE A 47 -10.92 -13.11 12.24
N ARG A 48 -10.64 -14.41 12.38
CA ARG A 48 -10.05 -15.25 11.33
C ARG A 48 -11.12 -15.71 10.34
N PHE A 49 -11.28 -15.00 9.23
CA PHE A 49 -11.94 -15.54 8.03
C PHE A 49 -10.89 -15.90 6.99
N SER A 50 -11.12 -16.93 6.17
CA SER A 50 -10.21 -17.38 5.10
C SER A 50 -9.87 -16.31 4.06
N LYS A 51 -10.59 -15.18 4.04
CA LYS A 51 -10.33 -13.98 3.21
C LYS A 51 -9.19 -13.08 3.71
N ASN A 52 -8.41 -13.48 4.73
CA ASN A 52 -7.46 -12.57 5.38
C ASN A 52 -6.06 -12.49 4.71
N HIS A 53 -5.72 -13.38 3.77
CA HIS A 53 -4.35 -13.46 3.22
C HIS A 53 -3.91 -12.17 2.51
N GLY A 54 -4.76 -11.58 1.66
CA GLY A 54 -4.44 -10.30 1.01
C GLY A 54 -4.24 -9.15 1.99
N ARG A 55 -5.04 -9.10 3.07
CA ARG A 55 -4.89 -8.07 4.12
C ARG A 55 -3.63 -8.28 4.96
N ILE A 56 -3.30 -9.53 5.28
CA ILE A 56 -2.06 -9.88 5.98
C ILE A 56 -0.87 -9.45 5.14
N MET A 57 -0.90 -9.77 3.85
CA MET A 57 0.13 -9.39 2.89
C MET A 57 0.27 -7.87 2.75
N GLU A 58 -0.85 -7.14 2.64
CA GLU A 58 -0.87 -5.67 2.64
C GLU A 58 -0.26 -5.11 3.93
N ASN A 59 -0.59 -5.68 5.10
CA ASN A 59 -0.03 -5.26 6.38
C ASN A 59 1.47 -5.56 6.49
N ILE A 60 1.95 -6.69 5.96
CA ILE A 60 3.39 -7.02 5.91
C ILE A 60 4.13 -5.96 5.09
N VAL A 61 3.59 -5.59 3.91
CA VAL A 61 4.15 -4.52 3.08
C VAL A 61 4.12 -3.18 3.81
N ALA A 62 3.04 -2.86 4.53
CA ALA A 62 2.93 -1.63 5.32
C ALA A 62 4.01 -1.56 6.42
N VAL A 63 4.21 -2.64 7.18
CA VAL A 63 5.22 -2.73 8.24
C VAL A 63 6.62 -2.57 7.67
N GLU A 64 6.91 -3.25 6.56
CA GLU A 64 8.21 -3.14 5.90
C GLU A 64 8.46 -1.71 5.36
N LEU A 65 7.46 -1.08 4.76
CA LEU A 65 7.56 0.32 4.33
C LEU A 65 7.78 1.28 5.51
N LYS A 66 7.16 1.03 6.67
CA LYS A 66 7.45 1.80 7.88
C LYS A 66 8.86 1.58 8.40
N ARG A 67 9.36 0.35 8.33
CA ARG A 67 10.75 0.04 8.66
C ARG A 67 11.70 0.79 7.72
N ARG A 68 11.44 0.83 6.40
CA ARG A 68 12.25 1.63 5.45
C ARG A 68 12.19 3.13 5.74
N GLN A 69 11.01 3.64 6.10
CA GLN A 69 10.84 5.04 6.49
C GLN A 69 11.68 5.40 7.74
N SER A 70 11.85 4.50 8.71
CA SER A 70 12.67 4.80 9.89
C SER A 70 14.16 4.97 9.57
N PHE A 71 14.63 4.39 8.45
CA PHE A 71 15.99 4.57 7.95
C PHE A 71 16.14 5.75 6.96
N ASN A 72 15.04 6.25 6.39
CA ASN A 72 15.04 7.40 5.49
C ASN A 72 14.00 8.45 5.94
N PRO A 73 14.43 9.50 6.68
CA PRO A 73 13.53 10.54 7.18
C PRO A 73 12.79 11.35 6.10
N GLN A 74 13.27 11.36 4.86
CA GLN A 74 12.61 12.04 3.73
C GLN A 74 11.52 11.18 3.08
N MET A 75 11.51 9.88 3.38
CA MET A 75 10.51 8.96 2.87
C MET A 75 9.20 9.16 3.63
N GLU A 76 8.12 9.33 2.87
CA GLU A 76 6.75 9.40 3.38
C GLU A 76 5.90 8.35 2.67
N ILE A 77 5.00 7.74 3.43
CA ILE A 77 4.08 6.72 2.90
C ILE A 77 2.64 7.14 3.09
N TYR A 78 1.86 6.96 2.03
CA TYR A 78 0.43 7.27 1.97
C TYR A 78 -0.29 6.14 1.24
N TYR A 79 -1.62 6.13 1.29
CA TYR A 79 -2.41 5.41 0.30
C TYR A 79 -3.04 6.43 -0.66
N TRP A 80 -3.51 6.02 -1.84
CA TRP A 80 -4.18 6.94 -2.77
C TRP A 80 -5.53 6.42 -3.20
N LYS A 81 -6.48 7.34 -3.40
CA LYS A 81 -7.83 7.00 -3.86
C LYS A 81 -8.44 8.12 -4.69
N ASP A 82 -8.95 7.81 -5.87
CA ASP A 82 -9.59 8.81 -6.71
C ASP A 82 -11.10 8.97 -6.46
N TYR A 83 -11.73 9.84 -7.27
CA TYR A 83 -13.17 10.10 -7.21
C TYR A 83 -14.04 8.90 -7.63
N GLN A 84 -13.49 7.97 -8.43
CA GLN A 84 -14.16 6.73 -8.84
C GLN A 84 -13.94 5.59 -7.84
N GLN A 85 -13.38 5.88 -6.67
CA GLN A 85 -13.06 4.92 -5.63
C GLN A 85 -12.00 3.88 -6.03
N ARG A 86 -11.22 4.13 -7.09
CA ARG A 86 -10.02 3.34 -7.39
C ARG A 86 -8.96 3.67 -6.37
N GLU A 87 -8.32 2.64 -5.84
CA GLU A 87 -7.39 2.75 -4.73
C GLU A 87 -6.03 2.18 -5.13
N VAL A 88 -4.96 2.81 -4.64
CA VAL A 88 -3.62 2.24 -4.63
C VAL A 88 -3.16 2.15 -3.18
N ASP A 89 -2.68 0.97 -2.79
CA ASP A 89 -2.40 0.66 -1.38
C ASP A 89 -1.31 1.54 -0.79
N PHE A 90 -0.22 1.74 -1.55
CA PHE A 90 0.90 2.55 -1.11
C PHE A 90 1.44 3.50 -2.18
N VAL A 91 1.60 4.75 -1.78
CA VAL A 91 2.32 5.81 -2.47
C VAL A 91 3.54 6.14 -1.63
N VAL A 92 4.72 5.87 -2.19
CA VAL A 92 6.00 6.22 -1.57
C VAL A 92 6.48 7.54 -2.16
N LYS A 93 6.61 8.53 -1.29
CA LYS A 93 7.10 9.87 -1.60
C LYS A 93 8.46 10.08 -0.94
N ASP A 94 9.32 10.81 -1.63
CA ASP A 94 10.64 11.20 -1.13
C ASP A 94 10.83 12.70 -1.38
N GLY A 95 10.90 13.47 -0.30
CA GLY A 95 10.87 14.93 -0.37
C GLY A 95 9.60 15.43 -1.03
N LEU A 96 9.68 16.08 -2.20
CA LEU A 96 8.51 16.61 -2.93
C LEU A 96 7.96 15.65 -3.99
N ASN A 97 8.64 14.53 -4.27
CA ASN A 97 8.35 13.70 -5.43
C ASN A 97 7.78 12.34 -5.03
N VAL A 98 6.70 11.91 -5.67
CA VAL A 98 6.27 10.52 -5.61
C VAL A 98 7.28 9.68 -6.37
N LYS A 99 7.88 8.68 -5.71
CA LYS A 99 8.92 7.81 -6.27
C LYS A 99 8.36 6.48 -6.75
N GLN A 100 7.36 5.95 -6.04
CA GLN A 100 6.85 4.61 -6.30
C GLN A 100 5.38 4.50 -5.93
N LEU A 101 4.66 3.69 -6.72
CA LEU A 101 3.32 3.23 -6.44
C LEU A 101 3.36 1.72 -6.32
N ILE A 102 2.76 1.21 -5.25
CA ILE A 102 2.77 -0.22 -4.92
C ILE A 102 1.32 -0.63 -4.68
N GLN A 103 0.89 -1.66 -5.41
CA GLN A 103 -0.36 -2.38 -5.17
C GLN A 103 -0.04 -3.76 -4.63
N VAL A 104 -0.85 -4.27 -3.70
CA VAL A 104 -0.70 -5.62 -3.16
C VAL A 104 -1.84 -6.49 -3.69
N CYS A 105 -1.49 -7.58 -4.34
CA CYS A 105 -2.46 -8.50 -4.92
C CYS A 105 -2.05 -9.92 -4.56
N TYR A 106 -2.79 -10.56 -3.66
CA TYR A 106 -2.47 -11.92 -3.19
C TYR A 106 -2.42 -12.91 -4.34
N ASP A 107 -3.54 -13.03 -5.07
CA ASP A 107 -3.69 -13.94 -6.20
C ASP A 107 -4.00 -13.16 -7.48
N ILE A 108 -3.04 -13.17 -8.41
CA ILE A 108 -3.14 -12.50 -9.71
C ILE A 108 -3.77 -13.40 -10.79
N THR A 109 -4.06 -14.67 -10.48
CA THR A 109 -4.66 -15.63 -11.42
C THR A 109 -6.15 -15.35 -11.65
N ASP A 110 -6.82 -14.70 -10.70
CA ASP A 110 -8.15 -14.15 -10.93
C ASP A 110 -8.06 -12.92 -11.85
N ILE A 111 -8.48 -13.12 -13.10
CA ILE A 111 -8.49 -12.11 -14.15
C ILE A 111 -9.27 -10.86 -13.74
N GLN A 112 -10.40 -10.99 -13.04
CA GLN A 112 -11.20 -9.83 -12.64
C GLN A 112 -10.49 -8.99 -11.57
N THR A 113 -9.83 -9.67 -10.63
CA THR A 113 -8.99 -9.04 -9.61
C THR A 113 -7.79 -8.37 -10.28
N LYS A 114 -7.02 -9.07 -11.12
CA LYS A 114 -5.89 -8.51 -11.88
C LYS A 114 -6.28 -7.26 -12.65
N GLU A 115 -7.34 -7.30 -13.44
CA GLU A 115 -7.77 -6.16 -14.26
C GLU A 115 -8.14 -4.93 -13.41
N ARG A 116 -8.75 -5.15 -12.24
CA ARG A 116 -9.09 -4.07 -11.31
C ARG A 116 -7.84 -3.44 -10.71
N GLU A 117 -6.93 -4.26 -10.19
CA GLU A 117 -5.69 -3.80 -9.55
C GLU A 117 -4.81 -3.04 -10.56
N VAL A 118 -4.63 -3.60 -11.75
CA VAL A 118 -3.87 -2.98 -12.86
C VAL A 118 -4.50 -1.65 -13.27
N ARG A 119 -5.83 -1.57 -13.38
CA ARG A 119 -6.53 -0.34 -13.78
C ARG A 119 -6.39 0.77 -12.76
N SER A 120 -6.47 0.45 -11.46
CA SER A 120 -6.25 1.42 -10.39
C SER A 120 -4.82 1.94 -10.39
N LEU A 121 -3.85 1.03 -10.53
CA LEU A 121 -2.43 1.38 -10.56
C LEU A 121 -2.08 2.26 -11.78
N ILE A 122 -2.54 1.91 -12.98
CA ILE A 122 -2.31 2.72 -14.19
C ILE A 122 -2.88 4.14 -14.03
N ARG A 123 -4.07 4.26 -13.42
CA ARG A 123 -4.66 5.57 -13.19
C ARG A 123 -3.76 6.43 -12.30
N ALA A 124 -3.28 5.86 -11.20
CA ALA A 124 -2.37 6.56 -10.28
C ALA A 124 -1.03 6.89 -10.95
N VAL A 125 -0.44 5.95 -11.71
CA VAL A 125 0.80 6.17 -12.47
C VAL A 125 0.66 7.39 -13.39
N GLY A 126 -0.46 7.50 -14.11
CA GLY A 126 -0.76 8.66 -14.95
C GLY A 126 -0.93 9.96 -14.16
N GLU A 127 -1.64 9.93 -13.02
CA GLU A 127 -1.85 11.10 -12.16
C GLU A 127 -0.54 11.64 -11.59
N PHE A 128 0.36 10.74 -11.17
CA PHE A 128 1.66 11.08 -10.61
C PHE A 128 2.78 11.23 -11.66
N LYS A 129 2.44 11.14 -12.96
CA LYS A 129 3.38 11.24 -14.09
C LYS A 129 4.57 10.27 -13.98
N LEU A 130 4.32 9.09 -13.41
CA LEU A 130 5.30 8.01 -13.34
C LEU A 130 5.32 7.21 -14.64
N LYS A 131 6.41 6.48 -14.86
CA LYS A 131 6.54 5.55 -16.00
C LYS A 131 6.25 4.09 -15.63
N LYS A 132 6.30 3.78 -14.33
CA LYS A 132 6.10 2.42 -13.83
C LYS A 132 5.35 2.38 -12.50
N GLY A 133 4.63 1.28 -12.28
CA GLY A 133 4.06 0.88 -11.00
C GLY A 133 4.52 -0.53 -10.62
N MET A 134 4.35 -0.90 -9.35
CA MET A 134 4.69 -2.23 -8.85
C MET A 134 3.46 -2.91 -8.29
N ILE A 135 3.32 -4.21 -8.57
CA ILE A 135 2.36 -5.08 -7.93
C ILE A 135 3.14 -6.13 -7.15
N ILE A 136 2.94 -6.17 -5.84
CA ILE A 136 3.50 -7.23 -5.00
C ILE A 136 2.50 -8.39 -5.00
N THR A 137 2.98 -9.58 -5.32
CA THR A 137 2.20 -10.82 -5.49
C THR A 137 2.63 -11.88 -4.48
N GLU A 138 1.83 -12.91 -4.27
CA GLU A 138 2.27 -14.03 -3.41
C GLU A 138 3.51 -14.74 -4.01
N ASP A 139 3.43 -15.12 -5.29
CA ASP A 139 4.43 -15.95 -5.95
C ASP A 139 4.78 -15.54 -7.40
N HIS A 140 3.97 -14.70 -8.04
CA HIS A 140 4.14 -14.35 -9.45
C HIS A 140 5.19 -13.24 -9.70
N GLU A 141 6.20 -13.52 -10.51
CA GLU A 141 7.18 -12.53 -10.99
C GLU A 141 7.01 -12.27 -12.48
N GLY A 142 7.15 -11.00 -12.90
CA GLY A 142 7.06 -10.65 -14.30
C GLY A 142 6.94 -9.16 -14.55
N GLU A 143 6.77 -8.78 -15.81
CA GLU A 143 6.52 -7.41 -16.22
C GLU A 143 5.52 -7.37 -17.37
N GLU A 144 4.65 -6.37 -17.38
CA GLU A 144 3.77 -6.11 -18.52
C GLU A 144 3.71 -4.61 -18.83
N VAL A 145 3.38 -4.26 -20.08
CA VAL A 145 3.19 -2.88 -20.51
C VAL A 145 1.72 -2.69 -20.85
N VAL A 146 1.06 -1.79 -20.14
CA VAL A 146 -0.37 -1.49 -20.33
C VAL A 146 -0.55 0.00 -20.53
N LYS A 147 -1.13 0.39 -21.69
CA LYS A 147 -1.32 1.79 -22.07
C LYS A 147 -0.04 2.64 -22.02
N GLY A 148 1.11 2.02 -22.34
CA GLY A 148 2.42 2.67 -22.34
C GLY A 148 3.09 2.80 -20.95
N PHE A 149 2.44 2.29 -19.90
CA PHE A 149 3.00 2.25 -18.54
C PHE A 149 3.52 0.85 -18.22
N LYS A 150 4.68 0.77 -17.58
CA LYS A 150 5.29 -0.50 -17.16
C LYS A 150 4.74 -0.93 -15.79
N ILE A 151 4.29 -2.17 -15.69
CA ILE A 151 3.91 -2.80 -14.42
C ILE A 151 4.93 -3.87 -14.11
N VAL A 152 5.48 -3.84 -12.91
CA VAL A 152 6.45 -4.83 -12.42
C VAL A 152 5.78 -5.66 -11.34
N TYR A 153 5.72 -6.97 -11.54
CA TYR A 153 5.25 -7.93 -10.56
C TYR A 153 6.44 -8.48 -9.78
N VAL A 154 6.36 -8.41 -8.45
CA VAL A 154 7.41 -8.92 -7.57
C VAL A 154 6.78 -9.79 -6.49
N PRO A 155 7.22 -11.04 -6.33
CA PRO A 155 6.78 -11.87 -5.21
C PRO A 155 7.14 -11.21 -3.88
N LEU A 156 6.24 -11.29 -2.89
CA LEU A 156 6.42 -10.68 -1.57
C LEU A 156 7.75 -11.07 -0.93
N TRP A 157 8.04 -12.39 -0.90
CA TRP A 157 9.27 -12.90 -0.31
C TRP A 157 10.51 -12.28 -0.95
N LYS A 158 10.49 -12.07 -2.27
CA LYS A 158 11.61 -11.47 -3.01
C LYS A 158 11.72 -9.98 -2.69
N TRP A 159 10.59 -9.27 -2.64
CA TRP A 159 10.55 -7.85 -2.32
C TRP A 159 11.05 -7.54 -0.89
N LEU A 160 10.79 -8.44 0.06
CA LEU A 160 11.25 -8.33 1.46
C LEU A 160 12.76 -8.53 1.62
N LEU A 161 13.42 -9.25 0.70
CA LEU A 161 14.86 -9.52 0.77
C LEU A 161 15.72 -8.38 0.21
N VAL A 162 15.15 -7.51 -0.61
CA VAL A 162 15.86 -6.36 -1.18
C VAL A 162 15.84 -5.22 -0.18
N ASN A 163 16.96 -5.04 0.52
CA ASN A 163 17.24 -3.92 1.43
C ASN A 163 18.20 -2.92 0.78
#